data_AF-A0A2T4LQ44-F1
#
_entry.id   AF-A0A2T4LQ44-F1
#
_cell.length_a   1.000
_cell.length_b   1.000
_cell.length_c   1.000
_cell.angle_alpha   90.00
_cell.angle_beta   90.00
_cell.angle_gamma   90.00
#
_symmetry.space_group_name_H-M   'P 1'
#
loop_
_entity.id
_entity.type
_entity.pdbx_description
1 polymer ?
#
loop_
_entity_poly.entity_id
_entity_poly.type
_entity_poly.pdbx_seq_one_letter_code
_entity_poly.pdbx_strand_id
1 'polypeptide(L)'
;MINKRMTQTFELNQQRLRHLDINKLKANNKPICHIYKTQGKYQYLEIDFITCDWCLSSLGQATLQSRLNTESIFLWLRGYNLKLNYNSVGHMTIYLRGDHLAINYLLDEINKLTADAKYWQ
;
A
#
# COMPACT_ATOMS: atom_id res chain seq x y z
N MET A 1 14.67 -4.54 20.86
CA MET A 1 13.43 -5.28 20.56
C MET A 1 13.65 -6.08 19.29
N ILE A 2 13.48 -7.39 19.34
CA ILE A 2 13.63 -8.26 18.16
C ILE A 2 12.34 -8.07 17.35
N ASN A 3 12.40 -7.27 16.29
CA ASN A 3 11.25 -7.07 15.40
C ASN A 3 10.90 -8.42 14.78
N LYS A 4 9.77 -8.97 15.23
CA LYS A 4 9.22 -10.23 14.74
C LYS A 4 9.05 -10.08 13.24
N ARG A 5 9.77 -10.89 12.47
CA ARG A 5 9.75 -10.87 10.99
C ARG A 5 8.30 -10.99 10.55
N MET A 6 7.70 -9.89 10.09
CA MET A 6 6.33 -9.85 9.60
C MET A 6 6.32 -10.53 8.23
N THR A 7 6.19 -11.85 8.24
CA THR A 7 5.91 -12.60 7.02
C THR A 7 4.48 -12.24 6.58
N GLN A 8 4.39 -11.45 5.51
CA GLN A 8 3.19 -10.96 4.82
C GLN A 8 2.41 -9.89 5.61
N THR A 9 2.84 -8.66 5.41
CA THR A 9 2.37 -7.50 6.15
C THR A 9 1.19 -6.81 5.47
N PHE A 10 1.10 -6.91 4.13
CA PHE A 10 0.09 -6.21 3.35
C PHE A 10 -0.77 -7.23 2.59
N GLU A 11 -2.00 -7.40 3.07
CA GLU A 11 -3.06 -8.16 2.41
C GLU A 11 -4.25 -7.24 2.17
N LEU A 12 -4.84 -7.34 0.98
CA LEU A 12 -5.99 -6.53 0.62
C LEU A 12 -7.21 -6.93 1.44
N ASN A 13 -7.73 -6.01 2.24
CA ASN A 13 -9.01 -6.17 2.92
C ASN A 13 -10.13 -6.05 1.88
N GLN A 14 -10.73 -7.18 1.52
CA GLN A 14 -11.76 -7.24 0.47
C GLN A 14 -13.11 -6.65 0.91
N GLN A 15 -13.26 -6.23 2.16
CA GLN A 15 -14.51 -5.70 2.72
C GLN A 15 -14.26 -4.38 3.45
N ARG A 16 -15.31 -3.56 3.56
CA ARG A 16 -15.28 -2.35 4.39
C ARG A 16 -14.91 -2.73 5.82
N LEU A 17 -13.79 -2.19 6.30
CA LEU A 17 -13.30 -2.47 7.64
C LEU A 17 -14.29 -1.99 8.70
N ARG A 18 -14.69 -2.90 9.60
CA ARG A 18 -15.46 -2.58 10.81
C ARG A 18 -14.50 -2.26 11.96
N HIS A 19 -15.01 -1.68 13.04
CA HIS A 19 -14.21 -1.39 14.23
C HIS A 19 -13.46 -2.62 14.76
N LEU A 20 -14.08 -3.81 14.71
CA LEU A 20 -13.44 -5.06 15.13
C LEU A 20 -12.25 -5.44 14.24
N ASP A 21 -12.32 -5.16 12.93
CA ASP A 21 -11.24 -5.46 11.98
C ASP A 21 -10.05 -4.52 12.22
N ILE A 22 -10.32 -3.22 12.44
CA ILE A 22 -9.29 -2.23 12.80
C ILE A 22 -8.60 -2.61 14.12
N ASN A 23 -9.36 -3.04 15.13
CA ASN A 23 -8.78 -3.47 16.41
C ASN A 23 -7.89 -4.71 16.26
N LYS A 24 -8.26 -5.65 15.39
CA LYS A 24 -7.40 -6.80 15.05
C LYS A 24 -6.12 -6.37 14.35
N LEU A 25 -6.20 -5.44 13.41
CA LEU A 25 -5.02 -4.90 12.73
C LEU A 25 -4.07 -4.23 13.73
N LYS A 26 -4.60 -3.41 14.64
CA LYS A 26 -3.83 -2.81 15.74
C LYS A 26 -3.16 -3.85 16.63
N ALA A 27 -3.92 -4.85 17.09
CA ALA A 27 -3.40 -5.90 17.95
C ALA A 27 -2.29 -6.73 17.28
N ASN A 28 -2.32 -6.85 15.95
CA ASN A 28 -1.31 -7.58 15.17
C ASN A 28 -0.23 -6.68 14.58
N ASN A 29 -0.24 -5.37 14.86
CA ASN A 29 0.69 -4.39 14.32
C ASN A 29 0.74 -4.38 12.77
N LYS A 30 -0.43 -4.53 12.14
CA LYS A 30 -0.58 -4.61 10.68
C LYS A 30 -1.23 -3.35 10.11
N PRO A 31 -0.83 -2.89 8.91
CA PRO A 31 -1.39 -1.70 8.30
C PRO A 31 -2.76 -2.00 7.74
N ILE A 32 -3.58 -0.96 7.63
CA ILE A 32 -4.81 -1.00 6.86
C ILE A 32 -4.41 -1.05 5.39
N CYS A 33 -5.05 -1.91 4.61
CA CYS A 33 -4.88 -1.99 3.15
C CYS A 33 -6.25 -2.32 2.54
N HIS A 34 -6.90 -1.38 1.86
CA HIS A 34 -8.26 -1.62 1.37
C HIS A 34 -8.62 -0.81 0.13
N ILE A 35 -9.58 -1.33 -0.65
CA ILE A 35 -10.21 -0.56 -1.73
C ILE A 35 -11.38 0.23 -1.16
N TYR A 36 -11.21 1.54 -0.99
CA TYR A 36 -12.26 2.39 -0.42
C TYR A 36 -13.28 2.86 -1.47
N LYS A 37 -12.92 2.80 -2.76
CA LYS A 37 -13.78 3.22 -3.85
C LYS A 37 -13.51 2.42 -5.12
N THR A 38 -14.56 2.12 -5.87
CA THR A 38 -14.48 1.61 -7.24
C THR A 38 -15.34 2.50 -8.15
N GLN A 39 -14.80 2.89 -9.31
CA GLN A 39 -15.51 3.74 -10.27
C GLN A 39 -15.14 3.33 -11.70
N GLY A 40 -16.09 2.70 -12.41
CA GLY A 40 -15.81 2.11 -13.72
C GLY A 40 -14.69 1.06 -13.61
N LYS A 41 -13.67 1.19 -14.47
CA LYS A 41 -12.48 0.32 -14.44
C LYS A 41 -11.45 0.66 -13.36
N TYR A 42 -11.67 1.68 -12.54
CA TYR A 42 -10.70 2.13 -11.53
C TYR A 42 -11.04 1.61 -10.14
N GLN A 43 -10.04 1.07 -9.47
CA GLN A 43 -10.04 0.77 -8.04
C GLN A 43 -9.12 1.77 -7.33
N TYR A 44 -9.56 2.24 -6.16
CA TYR A 44 -8.85 3.20 -5.34
C TYR A 44 -8.39 2.50 -4.07
N LEU A 45 -7.11 2.20 -4.03
CA LEU A 45 -6.42 1.59 -2.91
C LEU A 45 -5.94 2.69 -1.95
N GLU A 46 -6.16 2.45 -0.67
CA GLU A 46 -5.49 3.15 0.42
C GLU A 46 -4.77 2.12 1.30
N ILE A 47 -3.52 2.43 1.61
CA ILE A 47 -2.76 1.76 2.67
C ILE A 47 -2.47 2.80 3.74
N ASP A 48 -2.81 2.51 4.99
CA ASP A 48 -2.65 3.40 6.13
C ASP A 48 -1.94 2.67 7.28
N PHE A 49 -0.86 3.27 7.77
CA PHE A 49 -0.03 2.75 8.84
C PHE A 49 -0.52 3.14 10.25
N ILE A 50 -1.66 3.83 10.39
CA ILE A 50 -2.22 4.26 11.70
C ILE A 50 -2.47 3.12 12.70
N THR A 51 -2.55 1.88 12.22
CA THR A 51 -2.70 0.67 13.04
C THR A 51 -1.36 -0.03 13.34
N CYS A 52 -0.25 0.59 12.97
CA CYS A 52 1.11 0.09 13.18
C CYS A 52 1.95 1.04 14.05
N ASP A 53 2.98 0.50 14.68
CA ASP A 53 4.05 1.25 15.34
C ASP A 53 5.26 1.53 14.42
N TRP A 54 5.15 1.13 13.14
CA TRP A 54 6.19 1.26 12.14
C TRP A 54 5.61 1.79 10.83
N CYS A 55 6.46 2.35 9.98
CA CYS A 55 6.10 2.84 8.65
C CYS A 55 7.27 2.64 7.66
N LEU A 56 7.09 3.04 6.40
CA LEU A 56 8.21 3.06 5.46
C LEU A 56 9.23 4.13 5.87
N SER A 57 10.52 3.78 5.84
CA SER A 57 11.61 4.74 5.99
C SER A 57 11.62 5.70 4.80
N SER A 58 12.31 6.84 4.88
CA SER A 58 12.42 7.77 3.74
C SER A 58 12.97 7.10 2.48
N LEU A 59 13.91 6.15 2.65
CA LEU A 59 14.43 5.34 1.55
C LEU A 59 13.38 4.38 0.99
N GLY A 60 12.60 3.73 1.86
CA GLY A 60 11.45 2.89 1.47
C GLY A 60 10.41 3.67 0.68
N GLN A 61 10.05 4.87 1.17
CA GLN A 61 9.10 5.76 0.51
C GLN A 61 9.57 6.16 -0.89
N ALA A 62 10.82 6.63 -1.02
CA ALA A 62 11.38 7.04 -2.31
C ALA A 62 11.48 5.88 -3.30
N THR A 63 11.91 4.72 -2.84
CA THR A 63 12.03 3.52 -3.67
C THR A 63 10.66 3.07 -4.17
N LEU A 64 9.66 3.03 -3.28
CA LEU A 64 8.32 2.63 -3.65
C LEU A 64 7.64 3.64 -4.57
N GLN A 65 7.82 4.95 -4.33
CA GLN A 65 7.30 5.99 -5.22
C GLN A 65 7.90 5.84 -6.63
N SER A 66 9.18 5.51 -6.75
CA SER A 66 9.81 5.24 -8.05
C SER A 66 9.15 4.07 -8.77
N ARG A 67 8.90 2.94 -8.07
CA ARG A 67 8.19 1.78 -8.62
C ARG A 67 6.77 2.13 -9.06
N LEU A 68 6.06 2.89 -8.25
CA LEU A 68 4.69 3.31 -8.53
C LEU A 68 4.61 4.30 -9.70
N ASN A 69 5.63 5.15 -9.89
CA ASN A 69 5.75 6.01 -11.06
C ASN A 69 5.94 5.17 -12.33
N THR A 70 6.77 4.13 -12.28
CA THR A 70 6.91 3.18 -13.41
C THR A 70 5.60 2.46 -13.71
N GLU A 71 4.90 1.97 -12.69
CA GLU A 71 3.59 1.31 -12.88
C GLU A 71 2.52 2.27 -13.42
N SER A 72 2.58 3.55 -13.04
CA SER A 72 1.71 4.59 -13.60
C SER A 72 1.92 4.74 -15.12
N ILE A 73 3.14 4.59 -15.62
CA ILE A 73 3.40 4.58 -17.08
C ILE A 73 2.70 3.39 -17.73
N PHE A 74 2.80 2.19 -17.15
CA PHE A 74 2.11 1.00 -17.68
C PHE A 74 0.59 1.10 -17.61
N LEU A 75 0.03 1.71 -16.58
CA LEU A 75 -1.40 2.03 -16.51
C LEU A 75 -1.80 2.97 -17.64
N TRP A 76 -1.02 4.02 -17.88
CA TRP A 76 -1.28 4.96 -18.97
C TRP A 76 -1.24 4.28 -20.35
N LEU A 77 -0.24 3.43 -20.61
CA LEU A 77 -0.13 2.65 -21.85
C LEU A 77 -1.31 1.66 -22.04
N ARG A 78 -1.91 1.18 -20.96
CA ARG A 78 -3.17 0.39 -20.97
C ARG A 78 -4.44 1.24 -21.14
N GLY A 79 -4.30 2.54 -21.38
CA GLY A 79 -5.41 3.47 -21.59
C GLY A 79 -6.11 3.92 -20.31
N TYR A 80 -5.43 3.90 -19.16
CA TYR A 80 -5.94 4.49 -17.92
C TYR A 80 -5.52 5.96 -17.79
N ASN A 81 -6.43 6.80 -17.28
CA ASN A 81 -6.15 8.20 -16.99
C ASN A 81 -5.50 8.31 -15.61
N LEU A 82 -4.28 8.82 -15.57
CA LEU A 82 -3.54 9.06 -14.35
C LEU A 82 -4.09 10.26 -13.57
N LYS A 83 -3.99 10.22 -12.25
CA LYS A 83 -4.27 11.36 -11.36
C LYS A 83 -3.12 11.48 -10.37
N LEU A 84 -2.41 12.61 -10.40
CA LEU A 84 -1.22 12.86 -9.58
C LEU A 84 -1.46 12.58 -8.08
N ASN A 85 -2.60 12.99 -7.55
CA ASN A 85 -2.88 12.89 -6.11
C ASN A 85 -3.39 11.50 -5.66
N TYR A 86 -3.51 10.54 -6.58
CA TYR A 86 -4.03 9.20 -6.29
C TYR A 86 -2.98 8.10 -6.54
N ASN A 87 -1.75 8.48 -6.86
CA ASN A 87 -0.62 7.59 -7.14
C ASN A 87 0.60 8.10 -6.34
N SER A 88 0.52 8.01 -5.01
CA SER A 88 1.49 8.65 -4.11
C SER A 88 1.84 7.78 -2.90
N VAL A 89 3.09 7.92 -2.45
CA VAL A 89 3.65 7.29 -1.26
C VAL A 89 4.00 8.41 -0.28
N GLY A 90 3.17 8.57 0.75
CA GLY A 90 3.42 9.47 1.87
C GLY A 90 4.10 8.75 3.03
N HIS A 91 4.25 9.46 4.15
CA HIS A 91 4.87 8.91 5.35
C HIS A 91 4.02 7.81 6.01
N MET A 92 2.72 8.08 6.18
CA MET A 92 1.77 7.18 6.86
C MET A 92 0.69 6.62 5.94
N THR A 93 0.60 7.12 4.71
CA THR A 93 -0.43 6.71 3.76
C THR A 93 0.12 6.49 2.36
N ILE A 94 -0.43 5.53 1.65
CA ILE A 94 -0.12 5.22 0.26
C ILE A 94 -1.42 5.15 -0.51
N TYR A 95 -1.46 5.83 -1.65
CA TYR A 95 -2.62 5.85 -2.54
C TYR A 95 -2.25 5.31 -3.90
N LEU A 96 -3.12 4.44 -4.44
CA LEU A 96 -3.05 4.00 -5.83
C LEU A 96 -4.45 4.01 -6.44
N ARG A 97 -4.57 4.62 -7.61
CA ARG A 97 -5.72 4.48 -8.49
C ARG A 97 -5.30 3.72 -9.73
N GLY A 98 -5.75 2.49 -9.85
CA GLY A 98 -5.37 1.61 -10.95
C GLY A 98 -6.39 0.51 -11.19
N ASP A 99 -5.95 -0.53 -11.88
CA ASP A 99 -6.66 -1.79 -11.97
C ASP A 99 -6.09 -2.81 -10.97
N HIS A 100 -6.72 -3.99 -10.93
CA HIS A 100 -6.32 -5.08 -10.06
C HIS A 100 -4.85 -5.51 -10.27
N LEU A 101 -4.32 -5.40 -11.50
CA LEU A 101 -2.93 -5.72 -11.81
C LEU A 101 -1.97 -4.74 -11.13
N ALA A 102 -2.23 -3.44 -11.25
CA ALA A 102 -1.42 -2.42 -10.61
C ALA A 102 -1.47 -2.51 -9.07
N ILE A 103 -2.64 -2.85 -8.52
CA ILE A 103 -2.82 -3.06 -7.08
C ILE A 103 -2.00 -4.25 -6.60
N ASN A 104 -2.11 -5.40 -7.27
CA ASN A 104 -1.33 -6.59 -6.90
C ASN A 104 0.18 -6.33 -7.01
N TYR A 105 0.62 -5.65 -8.08
CA TYR A 105 2.02 -5.24 -8.24
C TYR A 105 2.50 -4.39 -7.06
N LEU A 106 1.71 -3.39 -6.64
CA LEU A 106 2.07 -2.55 -5.50
C LEU A 106 2.20 -3.34 -4.20
N LEU A 107 1.26 -4.25 -3.93
CA LEU A 107 1.31 -5.09 -2.73
C LEU A 107 2.54 -6.00 -2.73
N ASP A 108 2.90 -6.56 -3.88
CA ASP A 108 4.11 -7.38 -4.02
C ASP A 108 5.39 -6.55 -3.80
N GLU A 109 5.49 -5.36 -4.37
CA GLU A 109 6.66 -4.49 -4.19
C GLU A 109 6.81 -4.01 -2.75
N ILE A 110 5.71 -3.65 -2.09
CA ILE A 110 5.74 -3.30 -0.67
C ILE A 110 6.19 -4.49 0.19
N ASN A 111 5.62 -5.68 -0.04
CA ASN A 111 5.99 -6.88 0.73
C ASN A 111 7.48 -7.25 0.52
N LYS A 112 8.01 -7.07 -0.69
CA LYS A 112 9.45 -7.24 -0.96
C LYS A 112 10.31 -6.18 -0.27
N LEU A 113 9.93 -4.91 -0.33
CA LEU A 113 10.69 -3.82 0.29
C LEU A 113 10.73 -3.98 1.81
N THR A 114 9.59 -4.27 2.42
CA THR A 114 9.47 -4.42 3.88
C THR A 114 10.09 -5.71 4.42
N ALA A 115 10.59 -6.60 3.55
CA ALA A 115 11.41 -7.73 3.96
C ALA A 115 12.81 -7.32 4.45
N ASP A 116 13.31 -6.14 4.06
CA ASP A 116 14.61 -5.58 4.48
C ASP A 116 14.40 -4.41 5.46
N ALA A 117 15.06 -4.50 6.61
CA ALA A 117 14.95 -3.56 7.73
C ALA A 117 15.30 -2.11 7.36
N LYS A 118 16.11 -1.85 6.33
CA LYS A 118 16.47 -0.48 5.96
C LYS A 118 15.31 0.31 5.31
N TYR A 119 14.28 -0.37 4.84
CA TYR A 119 13.14 0.25 4.14
C TYR A 119 11.96 0.56 5.07
N TRP A 120 12.06 0.25 6.35
CA TRP A 120 11.05 0.57 7.35
C TRP A 120 11.68 1.03 8.66
N GLN A 121 10.91 1.76 9.46
CA GLN A 121 11.33 2.38 10.72
C GLN A 121 10.19 2.36 11.73
#